data_AF-A0A2C9D415-F1
#
_entry.id   AF-A0A2C9D415-F1
#
_cell.length_a   1.000
_cell.length_b   1.000
_cell.length_c   1.000
_cell.angle_alpha   90.00
_cell.angle_beta   90.00
_cell.angle_gamma   90.00
#
_symmetry.space_group_name_H-M   'P 1'
#
loop_
_entity.id
_entity.type
_entity.pdbx_description
1 polymer ?
#
loop_
_entity_poly.entity_id
_entity_poly.type
_entity_poly.pdbx_seq_one_letter_code
_entity_poly.pdbx_strand_id
1 'polypeptide(L)'
;MSSMATRQYRPSPFRRLALPAVAAVFLGYFTYHAFHGEYGIAGRAQTESRATQLRAELDRLKRERTEMEKRVSMLSGKTLDQDLLDLHARDALNFVDPNDLVILRPKAK
;
A
#
# COMPACT_ATOMS: atom_id res chain seq x y z
N MET A 1 -29.94 -83.80 -19.34
CA MET A 1 -28.55 -83.31 -19.53
C MET A 1 -28.63 -81.80 -19.78
N SER A 2 -28.56 -80.97 -18.74
CA SER A 2 -28.53 -79.51 -18.90
C SER A 2 -27.10 -79.01 -18.91
N SER A 3 -26.64 -78.53 -20.05
CA SER A 3 -25.34 -77.85 -20.16
C SER A 3 -25.45 -76.45 -19.54
N MET A 4 -24.71 -76.23 -18.47
CA MET A 4 -24.63 -74.95 -17.77
C MET A 4 -23.72 -74.00 -18.57
N ALA A 5 -24.31 -73.01 -19.23
CA ALA A 5 -23.56 -71.98 -19.96
C ALA A 5 -22.95 -70.96 -19.00
N THR A 6 -21.61 -70.97 -18.88
CA THR A 6 -20.87 -70.01 -18.06
C THR A 6 -20.76 -68.67 -18.78
N ARG A 7 -21.56 -67.69 -18.37
CA ARG A 7 -21.55 -66.33 -18.96
C ARG A 7 -20.33 -65.56 -18.46
N GLN A 8 -19.24 -65.58 -19.23
CA GLN A 8 -18.01 -64.87 -18.89
C GLN A 8 -18.18 -63.35 -19.08
N TYR A 9 -18.14 -62.60 -17.98
CA TYR A 9 -18.15 -61.14 -18.02
C TYR A 9 -16.78 -60.61 -18.50
N ARG A 10 -16.73 -60.03 -19.71
CA ARG A 10 -15.55 -59.32 -20.20
C ARG A 10 -15.58 -57.88 -19.71
N PRO A 11 -14.66 -57.44 -18.82
CA PRO A 11 -14.62 -56.05 -18.40
C PRO A 11 -14.16 -55.17 -19.58
N SER A 12 -14.88 -54.08 -19.83
CA SER A 12 -14.52 -53.09 -20.85
C SER A 12 -13.24 -52.34 -20.46
N PRO A 13 -12.24 -52.22 -21.35
CA PRO A 13 -11.02 -51.46 -21.09
C PRO A 13 -11.31 -49.97 -20.91
N PHE A 14 -12.44 -49.48 -21.43
CA PHE A 14 -12.86 -48.08 -21.35
C PHE A 14 -13.01 -47.59 -19.89
N ARG A 15 -13.44 -48.49 -18.99
CA ARG A 15 -13.53 -48.18 -17.55
C ARG A 15 -12.17 -47.94 -16.91
N ARG A 16 -11.10 -48.53 -17.45
CA ARG A 16 -9.72 -48.35 -16.94
C ARG A 16 -9.10 -47.04 -17.43
N LEU A 17 -9.54 -46.52 -18.57
CA LEU A 17 -9.06 -45.23 -19.11
C LEU A 17 -9.81 -44.01 -18.56
N ALA A 18 -11.00 -44.18 -17.97
CA ALA A 18 -11.79 -43.07 -17.46
C ALA A 18 -11.04 -42.25 -16.40
N LEU A 19 -10.41 -42.91 -15.41
CA LEU A 19 -9.67 -42.24 -14.35
C LEU A 19 -8.44 -41.44 -14.85
N PRO A 20 -7.52 -42.02 -15.64
CA PRO A 20 -6.39 -41.26 -16.18
C PRO A 20 -6.81 -40.15 -17.15
N ALA A 21 -7.90 -40.32 -17.91
CA ALA A 21 -8.42 -39.28 -18.78
C ALA A 21 -8.92 -38.06 -17.97
N VAL A 22 -9.70 -38.30 -16.91
CA VAL A 22 -10.15 -37.24 -16.00
C VAL A 22 -8.96 -36.54 -15.35
N ALA A 23 -7.97 -37.31 -14.87
CA ALA A 23 -6.75 -36.75 -14.29
C ALA A 23 -5.99 -35.87 -15.30
N ALA A 24 -5.88 -36.28 -16.56
CA ALA A 24 -5.22 -35.50 -17.61
C ALA A 24 -5.96 -34.18 -17.90
N VAL A 25 -7.29 -34.18 -17.87
CA VAL A 25 -8.09 -32.94 -18.01
C VAL A 25 -7.81 -31.97 -16.86
N PHE A 26 -7.81 -32.47 -15.61
CA PHE A 26 -7.47 -31.63 -14.46
C PHE A 26 -6.04 -31.10 -14.54
N LEU A 27 -5.08 -31.94 -14.92
CA LEU A 27 -3.69 -31.51 -15.09
C LEU A 27 -3.57 -30.40 -16.14
N GLY A 28 -4.26 -30.55 -17.28
CA GLY A 28 -4.31 -29.55 -18.34
C GLY A 28 -4.91 -28.23 -17.87
N TYR A 29 -6.03 -28.29 -17.14
CA TYR A 29 -6.67 -27.11 -16.54
C TYR A 29 -5.73 -26.38 -15.57
N PHE A 30 -5.12 -27.11 -14.62
CA PHE A 30 -4.18 -26.51 -13.67
C PHE A 30 -2.94 -25.96 -14.35
N THR A 31 -2.41 -26.64 -15.36
CA THR A 31 -1.26 -26.17 -16.14
C THR A 31 -1.61 -24.87 -16.85
N TYR A 32 -2.73 -24.82 -17.57
CA TYR A 32 -3.21 -23.61 -18.24
C TYR A 32 -3.38 -22.43 -17.27
N HIS A 33 -4.03 -22.66 -16.12
CA HIS A 33 -4.22 -21.64 -15.10
C HIS A 33 -2.92 -21.25 -14.36
N ALA A 34 -1.93 -22.14 -14.26
CA ALA A 34 -0.62 -21.80 -13.70
C ALA A 34 0.18 -20.87 -14.63
N PHE A 35 -0.06 -20.92 -15.94
CA PHE A 35 0.55 -19.99 -16.91
C PHE A 35 -0.24 -18.69 -17.07
N HIS A 36 -1.58 -18.76 -17.12
CA HIS A 36 -2.45 -17.62 -17.46
C HIS A 36 -3.16 -16.97 -16.26
N GLY A 37 -3.15 -17.59 -15.08
CA GLY A 37 -3.82 -17.06 -13.90
C GLY A 37 -3.06 -15.89 -13.27
N GLU A 38 -3.78 -15.00 -12.58
CA GLU A 38 -3.20 -13.86 -11.85
C GLU A 38 -2.19 -14.27 -10.76
N TYR A 39 -2.27 -15.51 -10.27
CA TYR A 39 -1.33 -16.11 -9.32
C TYR A 39 -0.30 -17.05 -9.97
N GLY A 40 -0.32 -17.14 -11.30
CA GLY A 40 0.58 -17.97 -12.10
C GLY A 40 2.01 -17.44 -12.15
N ILE A 41 2.87 -18.16 -12.88
CA ILE A 41 4.31 -17.82 -13.02
C ILE A 41 4.50 -16.38 -13.53
N ALA A 42 3.58 -15.90 -14.38
CA ALA A 42 3.57 -14.54 -14.91
C ALA A 42 3.04 -13.47 -13.91
N GLY A 43 2.16 -13.84 -12.97
CA GLY A 43 1.58 -12.91 -11.99
C GLY A 43 2.58 -12.42 -10.94
N ARG A 44 3.62 -13.21 -10.67
CA ARG A 44 4.71 -12.82 -9.77
C ARG A 44 5.49 -11.61 -10.28
N ALA A 45 5.80 -11.58 -11.57
CA ALA A 45 6.56 -10.48 -12.16
C ALA A 45 5.82 -9.13 -12.05
N GLN A 46 4.49 -9.14 -12.25
CA GLN A 46 3.69 -7.91 -12.16
C GLN A 46 3.50 -7.47 -10.70
N THR A 47 3.36 -8.41 -9.77
CA THR A 47 3.26 -8.12 -8.33
C THR A 47 4.58 -7.59 -7.77
N GLU A 48 5.71 -8.15 -8.21
CA GLU A 48 7.05 -7.72 -7.80
C GLU A 48 7.42 -6.35 -8.40
N SER A 49 7.01 -6.08 -9.64
CA SER A 49 7.15 -4.75 -10.24
C SER A 49 6.33 -3.69 -9.49
N ARG A 50 5.10 -3.99 -9.10
CA ARG A 50 4.30 -3.06 -8.26
C ARG A 50 4.94 -2.88 -6.88
N ALA A 51 5.44 -3.95 -6.26
CA ALA A 51 6.11 -3.88 -4.98
C ALA A 51 7.38 -3.01 -5.02
N THR A 52 8.16 -3.09 -6.09
CA THR A 52 9.36 -2.25 -6.27
C THR A 52 9.02 -0.78 -6.51
N GLN A 53 7.98 -0.49 -7.31
CA GLN A 53 7.49 0.89 -7.51
C GLN A 53 6.98 1.52 -6.21
N LEU A 54 6.14 0.81 -5.45
CA LEU A 54 5.63 1.32 -4.17
C LEU A 54 6.74 1.54 -3.14
N ARG A 55 7.79 0.69 -3.13
CA ARG A 55 8.97 0.89 -2.27
C ARG A 55 9.74 2.15 -2.64
N ALA A 56 9.93 2.40 -3.94
CA ALA A 56 10.61 3.62 -4.41
C ALA A 56 9.82 4.89 -4.04
N GLU A 57 8.49 4.84 -4.13
CA GLU A 57 7.61 5.93 -3.73
C GLU A 57 7.64 6.17 -2.21
N LEU A 58 7.61 5.10 -1.41
CA LEU A 58 7.78 5.19 0.05
C LEU A 58 9.11 5.84 0.44
N ASP A 59 10.21 5.43 -0.20
CA ASP A 59 11.53 6.01 0.09
C ASP A 59 11.60 7.49 -0.27
N ARG A 60 10.94 7.90 -1.37
CA ARG A 60 10.81 9.31 -1.74
C ARG A 60 10.01 10.09 -0.69
N LEU A 61 8.81 9.63 -0.34
CA LEU A 61 7.95 10.28 0.66
C LEU A 61 8.63 10.36 2.02
N LYS A 62 9.37 9.32 2.41
CA LYS A 62 10.13 9.32 3.66
C LYS A 62 11.25 10.36 3.66
N ARG A 63 11.95 10.54 2.54
CA ARG A 63 12.96 11.61 2.38
C ARG A 63 12.31 12.99 2.50
N GLU A 64 11.21 13.23 1.79
CA GLU A 64 10.46 14.50 1.87
C GLU A 64 10.01 14.78 3.31
N ARG A 65 9.48 13.76 4.01
CA ARG A 65 9.10 13.86 5.43
C ARG A 65 10.28 14.22 6.31
N THR A 66 11.43 13.56 6.17
CA THR A 66 12.63 13.88 6.97
C THR A 66 13.17 15.28 6.70
N GLU A 67 13.08 15.78 5.46
CA GLU A 67 13.46 17.16 5.17
C GLU A 67 12.52 18.16 5.81
N MET A 68 11.20 17.91 5.74
CA MET A 68 10.20 18.74 6.38
C MET A 68 10.37 18.74 7.89
N GLU A 69 10.61 17.58 8.51
CA GLU A 69 10.89 17.48 9.94
C GLU A 69 12.15 18.21 10.35
N LYS A 70 13.20 18.14 9.54
CA LYS A 70 14.43 18.90 9.79
C LYS A 70 14.14 20.41 9.74
N ARG A 71 13.37 20.89 8.76
CA ARG A 71 12.95 22.30 8.65
C ARG A 71 12.07 22.71 9.83
N VAL A 72 11.11 21.88 10.21
CA VAL A 72 10.26 22.10 11.39
C VAL A 72 11.11 22.12 12.65
N SER A 73 12.07 21.22 12.84
CA SER A 73 12.95 21.22 14.01
C SER A 73 13.85 22.46 14.10
N MET A 74 14.25 23.03 12.95
CA MET A 74 14.98 24.30 12.90
C MET A 74 14.09 25.48 13.28
N LEU A 75 12.81 25.44 12.89
CA LEU A 75 11.81 26.47 13.21
C LEU A 75 11.20 26.30 14.61
N SER A 76 11.15 25.08 15.13
CA SER A 76 10.50 24.71 16.39
C SER A 76 11.51 24.51 17.51
N GLY A 77 12.72 25.07 17.39
CA GLY A 77 13.80 24.93 18.35
C GLY A 77 13.33 25.22 19.77
N LYS A 78 12.94 24.15 20.48
CA LYS A 78 12.56 23.88 21.88
C LYS A 78 11.94 24.96 22.79
N THR A 79 11.82 26.19 22.37
CA THR A 79 11.15 27.26 23.09
C THR A 79 10.19 27.86 22.08
N LEU A 80 8.93 27.42 22.13
CA LEU A 80 7.84 28.30 21.71
C LEU A 80 8.04 29.56 22.54
N ASP A 81 8.63 30.57 21.90
CA ASP A 81 9.16 31.73 22.58
C ASP A 81 7.98 32.43 23.25
N GLN A 82 7.93 32.34 24.59
CA GLN A 82 6.85 32.93 25.37
C GLN A 82 6.77 34.44 25.08
N ASP A 83 7.89 35.04 24.70
CA ASP A 83 7.99 36.43 24.27
C ASP A 83 7.32 36.67 22.91
N LEU A 84 7.36 35.71 21.97
CA LEU A 84 6.62 35.81 20.70
C LEU A 84 5.11 35.69 20.91
N LEU A 85 4.66 34.89 21.87
CA LEU A 85 3.24 34.82 22.27
C LEU A 85 2.79 36.12 22.94
N ASP A 86 3.62 36.70 23.81
CA ASP A 86 3.33 37.98 24.47
C ASP A 86 3.30 39.14 23.45
N LEU A 87 4.23 39.16 22.49
CA LEU A 87 4.24 40.10 21.36
C LEU A 87 2.94 40.02 20.55
N HIS A 88 2.50 38.81 20.18
CA HIS A 88 1.27 38.64 19.41
C HIS A 88 0.02 39.00 20.23
N ALA A 89 0.02 38.72 21.54
CA ALA A 89 -1.07 39.11 22.43
C ALA A 89 -1.17 40.63 22.61
N ARG A 90 -0.03 41.33 22.77
CA ARG A 90 0.02 42.79 22.89
C ARG A 90 -0.39 43.51 21.61
N ASP A 91 0.05 43.03 20.46
CA ASP A 91 -0.34 43.57 19.14
C ASP A 91 -1.84 43.38 18.88
N ALA A 92 -2.37 42.19 19.18
CA ALA A 92 -3.80 41.89 19.02
C ALA A 92 -4.70 42.68 19.98
N LEU A 93 -4.22 42.98 21.20
CA LEU A 93 -4.98 43.69 22.24
C LEU A 93 -4.67 45.20 22.29
N ASN A 94 -3.78 45.71 21.42
CA ASN A 94 -3.33 47.10 21.40
C ASN A 94 -2.81 47.57 22.77
N PHE A 95 -2.13 46.67 23.48
CA PHE A 95 -1.68 46.86 24.87
C PHE A 95 -0.22 47.31 24.88
N VAL A 96 0.08 48.40 25.59
CA VAL A 96 1.40 49.03 25.65
C VAL A 96 1.89 49.03 27.11
N ASP A 97 3.16 48.72 27.37
CA ASP A 97 3.71 48.71 28.74
C ASP A 97 3.69 50.14 29.33
N PRO A 98 3.47 50.31 30.65
CA PRO A 98 3.53 51.63 31.29
C PRO A 98 4.83 52.41 31.04
N ASN A 99 5.93 51.75 30.68
CA ASN A 99 7.23 52.35 30.42
C ASN A 99 7.55 52.57 28.92
N ASP A 100 6.63 52.22 28.01
CA ASP A 100 6.88 52.34 26.57
C ASP A 100 6.54 53.75 26.03
N LEU A 101 7.42 54.27 25.19
CA LEU A 101 7.29 55.59 24.58
C LEU A 101 6.38 55.54 23.34
N VAL A 102 5.11 55.93 23.48
CA VAL A 102 4.16 56.00 22.36
C VAL A 102 4.30 57.32 21.59
N ILE A 103 4.73 57.26 20.33
CA ILE A 103 4.78 58.42 19.42
C ILE A 103 3.53 58.41 18.51
N LEU A 104 2.51 59.16 18.89
CA LEU A 104 1.32 59.37 18.05
C LEU A 104 1.65 60.34 16.90
N ARG A 105 1.74 59.83 15.68
CA ARG A 105 1.91 60.69 14.50
C ARG A 105 0.55 61.28 14.09
N PRO A 106 0.47 62.58 13.79
CA PRO A 106 -0.76 63.20 13.30
C PRO A 106 -1.14 62.62 11.93
N LYS A 107 -2.42 62.30 11.75
CA LYS A 107 -2.96 61.94 10.42
C LYS A 107 -2.75 63.13 9.48
N ALA A 108 -2.03 62.89 8.39
CA ALA A 108 -2.02 63.81 7.27
C ALA A 108 -3.45 63.94 6.75
N LYS A 109 -3.93 65.19 6.62
CA LYS A 109 -5.21 65.54 6.01
C LYS A 109 -5.24 65.14 4.54
#